data_AF-A0A433ZRX8-F1
#
_entry.id   AF-A0A433ZRX8-F1
#
_cell.length_a   1.000
_cell.length_b   1.000
_cell.length_c   1.000
_cell.angle_alpha   90.00
_cell.angle_beta   90.00
_cell.angle_gamma   90.00
#
_symmetry.space_group_name_H-M   'P 1'
#
loop_
_entity.id
_entity.type
_entity.pdbx_description
1 polymer ?
#
loop_
_entity_poly.entity_id
_entity_poly.type
_entity_poly.pdbx_seq_one_letter_code
_entity_poly.pdbx_strand_id
1 'polypeptide(L)'
;MKNNPKESNCGDFLPQVTNARVATDSPYEILIMEIEFKDTSFNLETHELEETTRTPQRTYLSWDVAERLHAQLSDYLERTEHDYPEAVKKYLM
;
A
#
# COMPACT_ATOMS: atom_id res chain seq x y z
N MET A 1 20.99 7.32 24.05
CA MET A 1 20.81 7.72 22.65
C MET A 1 19.60 8.64 22.60
N LYS A 2 19.74 9.87 22.10
CA LYS A 2 18.61 10.79 21.95
C LYS A 2 17.75 10.26 20.81
N ASN A 3 16.48 10.00 21.08
CA ASN A 3 15.48 9.73 20.06
C ASN A 3 15.35 11.02 19.25
N ASN A 4 16.03 11.10 18.11
CA ASN A 4 15.71 12.13 17.14
C ASN A 4 14.26 11.87 16.72
N PRO A 5 13.36 12.86 16.76
CA PRO A 5 12.07 12.71 16.12
C PRO A 5 12.37 12.33 14.67
N LYS A 6 11.82 11.22 14.18
CA LYS A 6 11.86 10.92 12.76
C LYS A 6 11.36 12.19 12.07
N GLU A 7 12.22 12.83 11.27
CA GLU A 7 11.77 13.86 10.35
C GLU A 7 10.74 13.16 9.48
N SER A 8 9.46 13.49 9.70
CA SER A 8 8.38 12.85 8.96
C SER A 8 8.48 13.34 7.52
N ASN A 9 8.76 12.42 6.62
CA ASN A 9 8.85 12.73 5.20
C ASN A 9 7.44 12.73 4.58
N CYS A 10 7.30 13.38 3.42
CA CYS A 10 5.98 13.55 2.81
C CYS A 10 5.37 12.21 2.35
N GLY A 11 6.18 11.19 2.05
CA GLY A 11 5.73 9.85 1.69
C GLY A 11 5.22 9.03 2.87
N ASP A 12 5.60 9.36 4.11
CA ASP A 12 5.03 8.74 5.32
C ASP A 12 3.50 8.93 5.39
N PHE A 13 2.96 10.01 4.82
CA PHE A 13 1.52 10.33 4.79
C PHE A 13 0.78 9.87 3.54
N LEU A 14 1.47 9.24 2.58
CA LEU A 14 0.82 8.68 1.40
C LEU A 14 0.15 7.34 1.75
N PRO A 15 -1.04 7.04 1.20
CA PRO A 15 -1.67 5.74 1.40
C PRO A 15 -0.77 4.62 0.88
N GLN A 16 -0.43 3.66 1.74
CA GLN A 16 0.41 2.53 1.38
C GLN A 16 -0.45 1.30 1.09
N VAL A 17 -0.17 0.59 -0.01
CA VAL A 17 -0.77 -0.73 -0.25
C VAL A 17 -0.19 -1.68 0.77
N THR A 18 -1.05 -2.36 1.52
CA THR A 18 -0.64 -3.34 2.54
C THR A 18 -1.02 -4.77 2.17
N ASN A 19 -2.00 -4.94 1.28
CA ASN A 19 -2.47 -6.24 0.85
C ASN A 19 -3.18 -6.12 -0.51
N ALA A 20 -3.12 -7.19 -1.30
CA ALA A 20 -3.87 -7.32 -2.53
C ALA A 20 -4.30 -8.78 -2.68
N ARG A 21 -5.59 -9.02 -2.94
CA ARG A 21 -6.14 -10.37 -3.13
C ARG A 21 -7.25 -10.40 -4.17
N VAL A 22 -7.43 -11.56 -4.79
CA VAL A 22 -8.61 -11.84 -5.62
C VAL A 22 -9.81 -12.13 -4.71
N ALA A 23 -10.96 -11.50 -4.97
CA ALA A 23 -12.17 -11.75 -4.22
C ALA A 23 -12.76 -13.12 -4.57
N THR A 24 -13.31 -13.80 -3.56
CA THR A 24 -13.87 -15.15 -3.69
C THR A 24 -15.22 -15.19 -4.43
N ASP A 25 -15.88 -14.05 -4.58
CA ASP A 25 -17.20 -13.84 -5.22
C ASP A 25 -17.09 -13.28 -6.65
N SER A 26 -15.95 -13.48 -7.32
CA SER A 26 -15.72 -13.00 -8.69
C SER A 26 -16.64 -13.72 -9.71
N PRO A 27 -17.33 -13.00 -10.62
CA PRO A 27 -18.01 -13.59 -11.76
C PRO A 27 -17.05 -14.35 -12.69
N TYR A 28 -17.56 -15.16 -13.62
CA TYR A 28 -16.69 -15.97 -14.49
C TYR A 28 -15.90 -15.12 -15.49
N GLU A 29 -16.49 -14.02 -15.94
CA GLU A 29 -15.95 -13.17 -17.01
C GLU A 29 -14.97 -12.10 -16.50
N ILE A 30 -14.99 -11.80 -15.19
CA ILE A 30 -14.19 -10.75 -14.57
C ILE A 30 -13.69 -11.18 -13.20
N LEU A 31 -12.47 -10.78 -12.85
CA LEU A 31 -11.94 -10.94 -11.50
C LEU A 31 -12.10 -9.64 -10.72
N ILE A 32 -12.58 -9.77 -9.48
CA ILE A 32 -12.63 -8.68 -8.53
C ILE A 32 -11.32 -8.71 -7.75
N MET A 33 -10.56 -7.62 -7.82
CA MET A 33 -9.37 -7.42 -7.00
C MET A 33 -9.72 -6.53 -5.81
N GLU A 34 -9.35 -6.98 -4.61
CA GLU A 34 -9.47 -6.22 -3.36
C GLU A 34 -8.08 -5.74 -2.95
N ILE A 35 -7.92 -4.42 -2.82
CA ILE A 35 -6.65 -3.78 -2.45
C ILE A 35 -6.86 -3.04 -1.14
N GLU A 36 -6.06 -3.41 -0.13
CA GLU A 36 -6.09 -2.78 1.18
C GLU A 36 -5.02 -1.69 1.22
N PHE A 37 -5.43 -0.54 1.75
CA PHE A 37 -4.57 0.62 1.94
C PHE A 37 -4.53 0.98 3.41
N LYS A 38 -3.40 1.54 3.81
CA LYS A 38 -3.18 2.09 5.13
C LYS A 38 -2.80 3.54 5.00
N ASP A 39 -3.51 4.39 5.73
CA ASP A 39 -3.20 5.80 5.84
C ASP A 39 -2.40 6.04 7.10
N THR A 40 -1.40 6.90 7.00
CA THR A 40 -0.73 7.46 8.16
C THR A 40 -1.23 8.88 8.36
N SER A 41 -1.54 9.24 9.59
CA SER A 41 -1.86 10.62 10.00
C SER A 41 -1.08 10.97 11.26
N PHE A 42 -0.88 12.28 11.49
CA PHE A 42 -0.26 12.75 12.72
C PHE A 42 -1.36 13.21 13.69
N ASN A 43 -1.45 12.58 14.86
CA ASN A 43 -2.37 12.99 15.90
C ASN A 43 -1.76 14.19 16.66
N LEU A 44 -2.40 15.35 16.54
CA LEU A 44 -1.96 16.60 17.16
C LEU A 44 -2.15 16.64 18.68
N GLU A 45 -3.00 15.79 19.25
CA GLU A 45 -3.24 15.72 20.69
C GLU A 45 -2.22 14.82 21.40
N THR A 46 -1.89 13.68 20.78
CA THR A 46 -0.92 12.72 21.34
C THR A 46 0.52 12.96 20.85
N HIS A 47 0.69 13.74 19.78
CA HIS A 47 1.95 13.93 19.05
C HIS A 47 2.54 12.63 18.49
N GLU A 48 1.68 11.66 18.15
CA GLU A 48 2.08 10.36 17.61
C GLU A 48 1.58 10.16 16.18
N LEU A 49 2.28 9.31 15.42
CA LEU A 49 1.79 8.85 14.12
C LEU A 49 0.76 7.75 14.36
N GLU A 50 -0.40 7.93 13.76
CA GLU A 50 -1.48 6.96 13.77
C GLU A 50 -1.65 6.36 12.39
N GLU A 51 -2.07 5.10 12.40
CA GLU A 51 -2.17 4.28 11.23
C GLU A 51 -3.59 3.73 11.13
N THR A 52 -4.28 4.06 10.05
CA THR A 52 -5.68 3.66 9.83
C THR A 52 -5.79 2.79 8.59
N THR A 53 -6.28 1.57 8.75
CA THR A 53 -6.61 0.68 7.64
C THR A 53 -7.90 1.14 6.97
N ARG A 54 -7.87 1.37 5.66
CA ARG A 54 -9.07 1.68 4.86
C ARG A 54 -9.91 0.44 4.63
N THR A 55 -11.20 0.64 4.37
CA THR A 55 -12.02 -0.40 3.74
C THR A 55 -11.36 -0.83 2.42
N PRO A 56 -11.22 -2.16 2.16
CA PRO A 56 -10.61 -2.63 0.92
C PRO A 56 -11.29 -2.03 -0.31
N GLN A 57 -10.49 -1.48 -1.23
CA GLN A 57 -11.01 -0.98 -2.49
C GLN A 57 -11.19 -2.16 -3.47
N ARG A 58 -12.37 -2.24 -4.09
CA ARG A 58 -12.68 -3.27 -5.08
C ARG A 58 -12.54 -2.69 -6.49
N THR A 59 -11.84 -3.40 -7.36
CA THR A 59 -11.76 -3.09 -8.79
C THR A 59 -12.06 -4.33 -9.64
N TYR A 60 -12.62 -4.13 -10.82
CA TYR A 60 -13.06 -5.17 -11.73
C TYR A 60 -12.15 -5.20 -12.96
N LEU A 61 -11.55 -6.35 -13.24
CA LEU A 61 -10.56 -6.49 -14.29
C LEU A 61 -10.84 -7.75 -15.10
N SER A 62 -10.43 -7.76 -16.37
CA SER A 62 -10.33 -9.01 -17.11
C SER A 62 -9.30 -9.92 -16.42
N TRP A 63 -9.45 -11.23 -16.62
CA TRP A 63 -8.64 -12.24 -15.95
C TRP A 63 -7.13 -11.97 -16.09
N ASP A 64 -6.68 -11.71 -17.32
CA ASP A 64 -5.28 -11.47 -17.65
C ASP A 64 -4.71 -10.21 -16.99
N VAL A 65 -5.53 -9.16 -16.84
CA VAL A 65 -5.13 -7.91 -16.18
C VAL A 65 -5.11 -8.08 -14.66
N ALA A 66 -6.07 -8.82 -14.09
CA ALA A 66 -6.11 -9.11 -12.67
C ALA A 66 -4.90 -9.95 -12.22
N GLU A 67 -4.54 -10.99 -12.97
CA GLU A 67 -3.36 -11.81 -12.67
C GLU A 67 -2.07 -10.99 -12.72
N ARG A 68 -1.91 -10.14 -13.74
CA ARG A 68 -0.75 -9.24 -13.86
C ARG A 68 -0.67 -8.25 -12.71
N LEU A 69 -1.80 -7.62 -12.37
CA LEU A 69 -1.85 -6.67 -11.26
C LEU A 69 -1.55 -7.36 -9.92
N HIS A 70 -2.12 -8.55 -9.68
CA HIS A 70 -1.85 -9.32 -8.48
C HIS A 70 -0.36 -9.64 -8.36
N ALA A 71 0.28 -10.15 -9.43
CA ALA A 71 1.72 -10.43 -9.43
C ALA A 71 2.56 -9.17 -9.16
N GLN A 72 2.24 -8.03 -9.80
CA GLN A 72 2.94 -6.77 -9.57
C GLN A 72 2.81 -6.26 -8.13
N LEU A 73 1.63 -6.42 -7.52
CA LEU A 73 1.38 -6.00 -6.14
C LEU A 73 2.02 -6.98 -5.13
N SER A 74 2.00 -8.29 -5.41
CA SER A 74 2.75 -9.27 -4.60
C SER A 74 4.25 -8.97 -4.62
N ASP A 75 4.83 -8.75 -5.80
CA ASP A 75 6.24 -8.36 -5.93
C ASP A 75 6.52 -7.04 -5.20
N TYR A 76 5.63 -6.04 -5.28
CA TYR A 76 5.76 -4.78 -4.56
C TYR A 76 5.76 -4.97 -3.04
N LEU A 77 4.88 -5.82 -2.52
CA LEU A 77 4.73 -6.09 -1.09
C LEU A 77 5.87 -6.95 -0.51
N GLU A 78 6.49 -7.80 -1.34
CA GLU A 78 7.66 -8.59 -0.95
C GLU A 78 8.97 -7.79 -0.99
N ARG A 79 9.02 -6.70 -1.77
CA ARG A 79 10.19 -5.83 -1.87
C ARG A 79 10.39 -5.04 -0.59
N THR A 80 11.63 -5.02 -0.13
CA THR A 80 12.10 -4.15 0.93
C THR A 80 12.55 -2.80 0.36
N GLU A 81 12.71 -1.78 1.21
CA GLU A 81 13.21 -0.46 0.81
C GLU A 81 14.55 -0.51 0.04
N HIS A 82 15.34 -1.57 0.26
CA HIS A 82 16.61 -1.80 -0.41
C HIS A 82 16.47 -2.25 -1.88
N ASP A 83 15.29 -2.75 -2.26
CA ASP A 83 15.02 -3.31 -3.59
C ASP A 83 14.52 -2.25 -4.59
N TYR A 84 14.28 -1.02 -4.13
CA TYR A 84 13.87 0.10 -4.97
C TYR A 84 15.08 0.92 -5.47
N PRO A 85 15.11 1.34 -6.74
CA PRO A 85 16.14 2.25 -7.23
C PRO A 85 16.14 3.57 -6.44
N GLU A 86 17.31 4.11 -6.12
CA GLU A 86 17.46 5.38 -5.38
C GLU A 86 16.62 6.53 -5.96
N ALA A 87 16.47 6.56 -7.28
CA ALA A 87 15.66 7.57 -7.98
C ALA A 87 14.17 7.53 -7.61
N VAL A 88 13.66 6.37 -7.18
CA VAL A 88 12.25 6.13 -6.83
C VAL A 88 12.03 6.25 -5.32
N LYS A 89 13.06 5.99 -4.50
CA LYS A 89 12.97 6.03 -3.04
C LYS A 89 12.45 7.37 -2.50
N LYS A 90 12.78 8.50 -3.14
CA LYS A 90 12.28 9.84 -2.78
C LYS A 90 10.76 10.05 -2.92
N TYR A 91 10.06 9.13 -3.60
CA TYR A 91 8.60 9.14 -3.74
C TYR A 91 7.93 8.12 -2.82
N LEU A 92 8.71 7.22 -2.23
CA LEU A 92 8.27 6.21 -1.28
C LEU A 92 8.54 6.64 0.18
N MET A 93 9.42 7.63 0.39
CA MET A 93 9.74 8.28 1.67
C MET A 93 9.07 9.63 1.82
#